data_AF-A0A1B7Y061-F1
#
_entry.id   AF-A0A1B7Y061-F1
#
_cell.length_a   1.000
_cell.length_b   1.000
_cell.length_c   1.000
_cell.angle_alpha   90.00
_cell.angle_beta   90.00
_cell.angle_gamma   90.00
#
_symmetry.space_group_name_H-M   'P 1'
#
loop_
_entity.id
_entity.type
_entity.pdbx_description
1 polymer ?
#
loop_
_entity_poly.entity_id
_entity_poly.type
_entity_poly.pdbx_seq_one_letter_code
_entity_poly.pdbx_strand_id
1 'polypeptide(L)'
;MKSEPDVRVEDGYEIKFSIDDLAAKKTPEGWEGIRNYVARNNLRGMRRGDKAFFYHSNCKEPGVVGIMSIVKEHSPDWNACINDNPYYDAAAPHDGSRWSLVHVKIEHKFPRIVPLSLLKESRGTTGPLRDMELLKQARLSVTKVTREEWDEVIRMARERDEDGEWDRTVEESKKFPNYSAA
;
A
#
# COMPACT_ATOMS: atom_id res chain seq x y z
N MET A 1 -2.53 -1.46 0.02
CA MET A 1 -2.15 -0.80 -1.25
C MET A 1 -0.88 -1.46 -1.75
N LYS A 2 -0.84 -1.85 -3.03
CA LYS A 2 0.26 -2.63 -3.62
C LYS A 2 1.33 -1.71 -4.19
N SER A 3 2.60 -2.08 -4.00
CA SER A 3 3.77 -1.46 -4.60
C SER A 3 4.85 -2.50 -4.90
N GLU A 4 5.73 -2.23 -5.86
CA GLU A 4 6.78 -3.15 -6.29
C GLU A 4 8.11 -2.81 -5.60
N PRO A 5 8.70 -3.70 -4.78
CA PRO A 5 9.93 -3.42 -4.06
C PRO A 5 11.21 -3.64 -4.88
N ASP A 6 11.12 -4.43 -5.94
CA ASP A 6 12.25 -4.80 -6.80
C ASP A 6 12.31 -3.88 -8.03
N VAL A 7 13.50 -3.69 -8.59
CA VAL A 7 13.68 -2.87 -9.80
C VAL A 7 12.94 -3.53 -10.97
N ARG A 8 11.98 -2.79 -11.52
CA ARG A 8 11.32 -3.09 -12.80
C ARG A 8 11.30 -1.83 -13.64
N VAL A 9 11.60 -1.99 -14.93
CA VAL A 9 11.49 -0.93 -15.92
C VAL A 9 10.18 -1.12 -16.69
N GLU A 10 9.34 -0.10 -16.69
CA GLU A 10 8.11 -0.02 -17.48
C GLU A 10 8.18 1.22 -18.38
N ASP A 11 8.03 1.02 -19.68
CA ASP A 11 8.13 2.08 -20.69
C ASP A 11 9.39 2.97 -20.58
N GLY A 12 10.49 2.38 -20.10
CA GLY A 12 11.78 3.06 -19.93
C GLY A 12 12.01 3.69 -18.54
N TYR A 13 11.03 3.61 -17.63
CA TYR A 13 11.12 4.18 -16.30
C TYR A 13 11.22 3.11 -15.22
N GLU A 14 12.06 3.34 -14.22
CA GLU A 14 12.09 2.53 -13.00
C GLU A 14 10.90 2.88 -12.11
N ILE A 15 10.10 1.89 -11.74
CA ILE A 15 8.86 2.06 -10.93
C ILE A 15 8.98 1.45 -9.53
N LYS A 16 10.21 1.21 -9.07
CA LYS A 16 10.49 0.59 -7.78
C LYS A 16 10.06 1.52 -6.63
N PHE A 17 9.26 0.99 -5.71
CA PHE A 17 8.93 1.66 -4.46
C PHE A 17 8.62 0.66 -3.34
N SER A 18 9.57 0.44 -2.43
CA SER A 18 9.45 -0.43 -1.26
C SER A 18 8.96 0.32 -0.01
N ILE A 19 8.74 -0.42 1.09
CA ILE A 19 8.38 0.20 2.38
C ILE A 19 9.56 0.98 2.97
N ASP A 20 10.79 0.57 2.67
CA ASP A 20 12.00 1.28 3.07
C ASP A 20 12.16 2.60 2.32
N ASP A 21 11.77 2.62 1.04
CA ASP A 21 11.72 3.86 0.26
C ASP A 21 10.68 4.84 0.86
N LEU A 22 9.49 4.34 1.27
CA LEU A 22 8.51 5.14 1.99
C LEU A 22 9.03 5.65 3.34
N ALA A 23 9.73 4.80 4.09
CA ALA A 23 10.30 5.13 5.39
C ALA A 23 11.34 6.26 5.30
N ALA A 24 12.13 6.28 4.22
CA ALA A 24 13.19 7.26 3.98
C ALA A 24 12.70 8.64 3.53
N LYS A 25 11.42 8.78 3.11
CA LYS A 25 10.86 10.08 2.70
C LYS A 25 10.89 11.08 3.86
N LYS A 26 10.98 12.37 3.53
CA LYS A 26 10.99 13.46 4.54
C LYS A 26 9.64 14.17 4.67
N THR A 27 8.76 13.93 3.72
CA THR A 27 7.43 14.53 3.61
C THR A 27 6.42 13.44 3.25
N PRO A 28 5.11 13.65 3.52
CA PRO A 28 4.07 12.75 3.04
C PRO A 28 4.28 12.37 1.57
N GLU A 29 4.22 11.07 1.27
CA GLU A 29 4.40 10.58 -0.09
C GLU A 29 3.05 10.50 -0.80
N GLY A 30 2.97 10.99 -2.03
CA GLY A 30 1.80 10.80 -2.88
C GLY A 30 1.75 9.36 -3.40
N TRP A 31 0.65 8.66 -3.17
CA TRP A 31 0.44 7.31 -3.72
C TRP A 31 -0.06 7.38 -5.17
N GLU A 32 0.85 7.74 -6.06
CA GLU A 32 0.61 8.03 -7.47
C GLU A 32 0.44 6.77 -8.35
N GLY A 33 0.25 6.97 -9.66
CA GLY A 33 0.29 5.91 -10.66
C GLY A 33 -0.95 5.01 -10.72
N ILE A 34 -1.99 5.33 -9.96
CA ILE A 34 -3.25 4.58 -10.02
C ILE A 34 -4.00 4.90 -11.32
N ARG A 35 -4.08 3.91 -12.23
CA ARG A 35 -4.77 3.98 -13.53
C ARG A 35 -5.95 3.00 -13.66
N ASN A 36 -6.48 2.55 -12.53
CA ASN A 36 -7.69 1.73 -12.46
C ASN A 36 -8.82 2.51 -11.77
N TYR A 37 -10.01 2.57 -12.40
CA TYR A 37 -11.14 3.36 -11.89
C TYR A 37 -11.65 2.89 -10.51
N VAL A 38 -11.68 1.59 -10.25
CA VAL A 38 -12.10 1.04 -8.95
C VAL A 38 -11.08 1.41 -7.88
N ALA A 39 -9.79 1.22 -8.17
CA ALA A 39 -8.71 1.60 -7.25
C ALA A 39 -8.72 3.10 -6.95
N ARG A 40 -8.91 3.94 -7.98
CA ARG A 40 -9.04 5.40 -7.82
C ARG A 40 -10.24 5.75 -6.94
N ASN A 41 -11.39 5.11 -7.13
CA ASN A 41 -12.56 5.37 -6.29
C ASN A 41 -12.32 4.94 -4.84
N ASN A 42 -11.57 3.86 -4.61
CA ASN A 42 -11.14 3.47 -3.28
C ASN A 42 -10.23 4.54 -2.64
N LEU A 43 -9.26 5.10 -3.39
CA LEU A 43 -8.44 6.23 -2.91
C LEU A 43 -9.29 7.45 -2.55
N ARG A 44 -10.27 7.82 -3.39
CA ARG A 44 -11.17 8.96 -3.12
C ARG A 44 -12.06 8.76 -1.90
N GLY A 45 -12.29 7.50 -1.50
CA GLY A 45 -13.05 7.15 -0.31
C GLY A 45 -12.25 7.20 0.99
N MET A 46 -10.93 7.33 0.93
CA MET A 46 -10.07 7.38 2.11
C MET A 46 -10.15 8.75 2.80
N ARG A 47 -10.09 8.73 4.14
CA ARG A 47 -10.00 9.92 4.97
C ARG A 47 -8.66 10.01 5.67
N ARG A 48 -8.32 11.21 6.13
CA ARG A 48 -7.18 11.40 7.03
C ARG A 48 -7.36 10.57 8.31
N GLY A 49 -6.34 9.82 8.69
CA GLY A 49 -6.35 8.89 9.84
C GLY A 49 -6.69 7.44 9.46
N ASP A 50 -7.19 7.19 8.25
CA ASP A 50 -7.36 5.81 7.77
C ASP A 50 -6.00 5.12 7.69
N LYS A 51 -5.99 3.81 7.96
CA LYS A 51 -4.79 2.97 7.88
C LYS A 51 -4.86 2.05 6.67
N ALA A 52 -3.70 1.73 6.11
CA ALA A 52 -3.57 0.83 4.99
C ALA A 52 -2.38 -0.10 5.17
N PHE A 53 -2.54 -1.36 4.78
CA PHE A 53 -1.41 -2.27 4.63
C PHE A 53 -0.54 -1.84 3.43
N PHE A 54 0.77 -1.79 3.64
CA PHE A 54 1.75 -1.72 2.56
C PHE A 54 2.01 -3.15 2.07
N TYR A 55 1.65 -3.42 0.81
CA TYR A 55 1.78 -4.75 0.22
C TYR A 55 2.85 -4.74 -0.87
N HIS A 56 3.87 -5.60 -0.74
CA HIS A 56 4.85 -5.85 -1.79
C HIS A 56 4.26 -6.80 -2.84
N SER A 57 4.18 -6.33 -4.08
CA SER A 57 3.70 -7.09 -5.23
C SER A 57 4.79 -7.28 -6.28
N ASN A 58 4.59 -8.25 -7.17
CA ASN A 58 5.47 -8.50 -8.32
C ASN A 58 6.96 -8.68 -7.94
N CYS A 59 7.20 -9.27 -6.77
CA CYS A 59 8.53 -9.60 -6.28
C CYS A 59 8.60 -11.09 -5.93
N LYS A 60 9.79 -11.56 -5.56
CA LYS A 60 10.02 -12.96 -5.16
C LYS A 60 9.15 -13.39 -3.97
N GLU A 61 8.95 -12.49 -3.01
CA GLU A 61 8.18 -12.74 -1.77
C GLU A 61 7.07 -11.70 -1.62
N PRO A 62 5.93 -11.88 -2.31
CA PRO A 62 4.83 -10.92 -2.24
C PRO A 62 4.05 -11.09 -0.93
N GLY A 63 3.58 -9.99 -0.35
CA GLY A 63 2.90 -10.01 0.94
C GLY A 63 2.76 -8.66 1.62
N VAL A 64 2.15 -8.64 2.79
CA VAL A 64 2.02 -7.44 3.63
C VAL A 64 3.29 -7.27 4.47
N VAL A 65 3.91 -6.10 4.36
CA VAL A 65 5.20 -5.80 5.01
C VAL A 65 5.11 -4.70 6.07
N GLY A 66 3.94 -4.09 6.24
CA GLY A 66 3.75 -3.05 7.23
C GLY A 66 2.45 -2.28 7.06
N ILE A 67 2.35 -1.19 7.82
CA ILE A 67 1.21 -0.30 7.91
C ILE A 67 1.68 1.12 7.57
N MET A 68 0.83 1.84 6.87
CA MET A 68 0.93 3.28 6.65
C MET A 68 -0.41 3.94 6.96
N SER A 69 -0.38 5.23 7.28
CA SER A 69 -1.57 6.03 7.54
C SER A 69 -1.78 7.05 6.43
N ILE A 70 -3.04 7.33 6.11
CA ILE A 70 -3.45 8.41 5.20
C ILE A 70 -3.37 9.73 5.97
N VAL A 71 -2.47 10.62 5.56
CA VAL A 71 -2.25 11.91 6.24
C VAL A 71 -2.87 13.10 5.51
N LYS A 72 -3.24 12.91 4.24
CA LYS A 72 -4.02 13.85 3.44
C LYS A 72 -4.91 13.06 2.48
N GLU A 73 -6.17 13.48 2.41
CA GLU A 73 -7.17 12.94 1.50
C GLU A 73 -6.75 13.13 0.03
N HIS A 74 -7.61 12.68 -0.88
CA HIS A 74 -7.27 12.65 -2.28
C HIS A 74 -6.99 14.04 -2.87
N SER A 75 -6.05 14.09 -3.82
CA SER A 75 -5.84 15.22 -4.73
C SER A 75 -5.66 14.69 -6.15
N PRO A 76 -5.70 15.55 -7.18
CA PRO A 76 -5.33 15.14 -8.53
C PRO A 76 -3.95 14.48 -8.59
N ASP A 77 -3.83 13.43 -9.39
CA ASP A 77 -2.54 12.85 -9.78
C ASP A 77 -2.10 13.50 -11.10
N TRP A 78 -1.30 14.57 -10.99
CA TRP A 78 -0.84 15.36 -12.14
C TRP A 78 0.21 14.63 -12.99
N ASN A 79 0.79 13.52 -12.52
CA ASN A 79 1.70 12.70 -13.32
C ASN A 79 1.03 12.17 -14.60
N ALA A 80 -0.30 12.01 -14.58
CA ALA A 80 -1.07 11.65 -15.76
C ALA A 80 -0.99 12.68 -16.90
N CYS A 81 -0.58 13.93 -16.62
CA CYS A 81 -0.48 15.01 -17.59
C CYS A 81 0.98 15.30 -18.02
N ILE A 82 1.95 14.51 -17.56
CA ILE A 82 3.38 14.69 -17.85
C ILE A 82 3.79 13.63 -18.88
N ASN A 83 4.09 14.04 -20.11
CA ASN A 83 4.44 13.10 -21.20
C ASN A 83 5.65 12.21 -20.90
N ASP A 84 6.58 12.68 -20.06
CA ASP A 84 7.82 11.98 -19.67
C ASP A 84 7.67 11.34 -18.28
N ASN A 85 6.58 10.60 -18.08
CA ASN A 85 6.27 9.91 -16.83
C ASN A 85 5.66 8.52 -17.14
N PRO A 86 6.01 7.46 -16.37
CA PRO A 86 5.47 6.12 -16.60
C PRO A 86 3.95 6.02 -16.48
N TYR A 87 3.32 7.02 -15.86
CA TYR A 87 1.89 7.04 -15.60
C TYR A 87 1.15 8.07 -16.46
N TYR A 88 1.77 8.57 -17.54
CA TYR A 88 1.12 9.47 -18.48
C TYR A 88 -0.16 8.85 -19.08
N ASP A 89 -1.23 9.65 -19.16
CA ASP A 89 -2.48 9.27 -19.85
C ASP A 89 -2.84 10.38 -20.84
N ALA A 90 -2.54 10.16 -22.12
CA ALA A 90 -2.80 11.13 -23.19
C ALA A 90 -4.27 11.52 -23.35
N ALA A 91 -5.19 10.72 -22.81
CA ALA A 91 -6.62 11.02 -22.83
C ALA A 91 -7.09 11.75 -21.56
N ALA A 92 -6.23 11.92 -20.55
CA ALA A 92 -6.61 12.57 -19.30
C ALA A 92 -6.86 14.07 -19.55
N PRO A 93 -8.00 14.61 -19.11
CA PRO A 93 -8.22 16.05 -19.15
C PRO A 93 -7.21 16.77 -18.25
N HIS A 94 -6.72 17.92 -18.72
CA HIS A 94 -5.77 18.79 -17.99
C HIS A 94 -6.46 19.61 -16.88
N ASP A 95 -7.46 19.04 -16.23
CA ASP A 95 -8.21 19.63 -15.11
C ASP A 95 -8.01 18.85 -13.79
N GLY A 96 -7.24 17.75 -13.83
CA GLY A 96 -6.94 16.92 -12.66
C GLY A 96 -8.11 16.04 -12.21
N SER A 97 -9.20 15.96 -12.98
CA SER A 97 -10.43 15.27 -12.57
C SER A 97 -10.39 13.76 -12.74
N ARG A 98 -9.53 13.23 -13.63
CA ARG A 98 -9.56 11.80 -13.98
C ARG A 98 -8.87 10.92 -12.96
N TRP A 99 -7.64 11.25 -12.56
CA TRP A 99 -6.81 10.42 -11.68
C TRP A 99 -6.56 11.13 -10.35
N SER A 100 -6.40 10.33 -9.29
CA SER A 100 -6.26 10.86 -7.94
C SER A 100 -5.27 10.00 -7.16
N LEU A 101 -4.54 10.66 -6.25
CA LEU A 101 -3.66 10.04 -5.27
C LEU A 101 -4.07 10.48 -3.87
N VAL A 102 -3.69 9.72 -2.85
CA VAL A 102 -3.73 10.12 -1.43
C VAL A 102 -2.31 10.33 -0.93
N HIS A 103 -2.12 10.94 0.23
CA HIS A 103 -0.78 11.10 0.79
C HIS A 103 -0.60 10.23 2.03
N VAL A 104 0.49 9.49 2.07
CA VAL A 104 0.75 8.48 3.09
C VAL A 104 2.04 8.75 3.86
N LYS A 105 2.07 8.23 5.08
CA LYS A 105 3.24 8.18 5.94
C LYS A 105 3.36 6.80 6.55
N ILE A 106 4.59 6.35 6.80
CA ILE A 106 4.80 5.06 7.42
C ILE A 106 4.34 5.10 8.89
N GLU A 107 3.73 4.00 9.35
CA GLU A 107 3.31 3.84 10.74
C GLU A 107 4.06 2.69 11.40
N HIS A 108 4.15 1.54 10.74
CA HIS A 108 4.86 0.38 11.27
C HIS A 108 5.43 -0.48 10.15
N LYS A 109 6.74 -0.72 10.14
CA LYS A 109 7.36 -1.77 9.33
C LYS A 109 7.36 -3.07 10.13
N PHE A 110 6.77 -4.14 9.58
CA PHE A 110 6.70 -5.41 10.28
C PHE A 110 8.08 -6.07 10.41
N PRO A 111 8.34 -6.82 11.50
CA PRO A 111 9.59 -7.57 11.66
C PRO A 111 9.73 -8.68 10.61
N ARG A 112 8.60 -9.29 10.21
CA ARG A 112 8.51 -10.27 9.13
C ARG A 112 7.31 -10.01 8.23
N ILE A 113 7.46 -10.36 6.95
CA ILE A 113 6.38 -10.28 5.97
C ILE A 113 5.26 -11.27 6.32
N VAL A 114 4.00 -10.86 6.11
CA VAL A 114 2.85 -11.78 6.01
C VAL A 114 2.72 -12.17 4.53
N PRO A 115 3.20 -13.36 4.12
CA PRO A 115 3.30 -13.70 2.70
C PRO A 115 1.93 -13.97 2.10
N LEU A 116 1.80 -13.74 0.79
CA LEU A 116 0.59 -14.04 0.02
C LEU A 116 0.17 -15.50 0.14
N SER A 117 1.12 -16.43 0.25
CA SER A 117 0.83 -17.86 0.44
C SER A 117 0.02 -18.10 1.71
N LEU A 118 0.42 -17.49 2.82
CA LEU A 118 -0.28 -17.58 4.10
C LEU A 118 -1.66 -16.94 4.02
N LEU A 119 -1.78 -15.74 3.42
CA LEU A 119 -3.08 -15.09 3.22
C LEU A 119 -4.04 -15.96 2.39
N LYS A 120 -3.53 -16.66 1.36
CA LYS A 120 -4.33 -17.58 0.53
C LYS A 120 -4.76 -18.83 1.29
N GLU A 121 -3.88 -19.39 2.11
CA GLU A 121 -4.18 -20.54 2.96
C GLU A 121 -5.29 -20.20 3.97
N SER A 122 -5.17 -19.06 4.63
CA SER A 122 -6.13 -18.59 5.63
C SER A 122 -7.44 -18.03 5.07
N ARG A 123 -7.53 -17.82 3.74
CA ARG A 123 -8.77 -17.41 3.08
C ARG A 123 -9.92 -18.36 3.42
N GLY A 124 -9.67 -19.67 3.34
CA GLY A 124 -10.66 -20.72 3.56
C GLY A 124 -11.98 -20.49 2.81
N THR A 125 -13.05 -21.12 3.29
CA THR A 125 -14.43 -20.89 2.83
C THR A 125 -15.32 -20.23 3.88
N THR A 126 -14.84 -20.13 5.13
CA THR A 126 -15.60 -19.61 6.29
C THR A 126 -14.78 -18.69 7.20
N GLY A 127 -13.54 -18.33 6.83
CA GLY A 127 -12.65 -17.50 7.65
C GLY A 127 -12.77 -15.99 7.41
N PRO A 128 -12.12 -15.16 8.25
CA PRO A 128 -12.19 -13.69 8.14
C PRO A 128 -11.70 -13.15 6.80
N LEU A 129 -10.76 -13.84 6.14
CA LEU A 129 -10.21 -13.43 4.85
C LEU A 129 -11.00 -13.93 3.63
N ARG A 130 -12.11 -14.66 3.82
CA ARG A 130 -12.89 -15.28 2.73
C ARG A 130 -13.23 -14.30 1.61
N ASP A 131 -13.66 -13.10 1.98
CA ASP A 131 -14.13 -12.07 1.06
C ASP A 131 -13.10 -10.96 0.77
N MET A 132 -11.88 -11.12 1.26
CA MET A 132 -10.82 -10.12 1.12
C MET A 132 -10.57 -9.78 -0.34
N GLU A 133 -10.80 -8.52 -0.70
CA GLU A 133 -10.69 -8.03 -2.08
C GLU A 133 -9.30 -8.29 -2.68
N LEU A 134 -8.24 -8.20 -1.87
CA LEU A 134 -6.87 -8.53 -2.26
C LEU A 134 -6.73 -9.93 -2.89
N LEU A 135 -7.48 -10.90 -2.36
CA LEU A 135 -7.43 -12.32 -2.76
C LEU A 135 -8.41 -12.66 -3.89
N LYS A 136 -9.48 -11.88 -4.05
CA LYS A 136 -10.50 -12.06 -5.09
C LYS A 136 -10.17 -11.28 -6.36
N GLN A 137 -9.55 -10.10 -6.23
CA GLN A 137 -9.27 -9.18 -7.33
C GLN A 137 -7.77 -9.00 -7.51
N ALA A 138 -7.10 -10.02 -8.06
CA ALA A 138 -5.64 -10.07 -8.16
C ALA A 138 -5.01 -8.83 -8.83
N ARG A 139 -5.69 -8.24 -9.82
CA ARG A 139 -5.23 -7.07 -10.59
C ARG A 139 -5.58 -5.71 -9.96
N LEU A 140 -6.35 -5.67 -8.86
CA LEU A 140 -6.69 -4.43 -8.18
C LEU A 140 -5.57 -4.05 -7.19
N SER A 141 -5.01 -2.84 -7.31
CA SER A 141 -3.85 -2.38 -6.52
C SER A 141 -4.24 -1.64 -5.23
N VAL A 142 -5.46 -1.08 -5.20
CA VAL A 142 -6.04 -0.43 -4.02
C VAL A 142 -7.37 -1.10 -3.73
N THR A 143 -7.41 -1.86 -2.62
CA THR A 143 -8.56 -2.65 -2.19
C THR A 143 -9.02 -2.17 -0.82
N LYS A 144 -10.30 -2.33 -0.52
CA LYS A 144 -10.83 -2.13 0.83
C LYS A 144 -10.44 -3.32 1.71
N VAL A 145 -10.40 -3.06 3.01
CA VAL A 145 -10.14 -4.08 4.04
C VAL A 145 -11.18 -3.87 5.14
N THR A 146 -11.92 -4.91 5.48
CA THR A 146 -12.88 -4.85 6.61
C THR A 146 -12.12 -4.87 7.93
N ARG A 147 -12.81 -4.56 9.03
CA ARG A 147 -12.19 -4.63 10.36
C ARG A 147 -11.74 -6.06 10.71
N GLU A 148 -12.55 -7.04 10.37
CA GLU A 148 -12.26 -8.47 10.61
C GLU A 148 -11.05 -8.94 9.80
N GLU A 149 -10.96 -8.54 8.53
CA GLU A 149 -9.80 -8.82 7.68
C GLU A 149 -8.53 -8.14 8.21
N TRP A 150 -8.66 -6.89 8.67
CA TRP A 150 -7.54 -6.15 9.26
C TRP A 150 -7.00 -6.86 10.50
N ASP A 151 -7.88 -7.16 11.45
CA ASP A 151 -7.49 -7.78 12.71
C ASP A 151 -6.86 -9.16 12.48
N GLU A 152 -7.36 -9.92 11.49
CA GLU A 152 -6.80 -11.22 11.12
C GLU A 152 -5.39 -11.13 10.50
N VAL A 153 -5.16 -10.16 9.60
CA VAL A 153 -3.82 -9.92 9.04
C VAL A 153 -2.85 -9.45 10.13
N ILE A 154 -3.28 -8.61 11.08
CA ILE A 154 -2.46 -8.20 12.23
C ILE A 154 -2.14 -9.38 13.14
N ARG A 155 -3.12 -10.26 13.42
CA ARG A 155 -2.90 -11.50 14.19
C ARG A 155 -1.83 -12.36 13.53
N MET A 156 -1.94 -12.60 12.22
CA MET A 156 -0.92 -13.34 11.45
C MET A 156 0.45 -12.66 11.53
N ALA A 157 0.51 -11.33 11.39
CA ALA A 157 1.77 -10.59 11.46
C ALA A 157 2.46 -10.74 12.82
N ARG A 158 1.68 -10.76 13.91
CA ARG A 158 2.18 -10.99 15.27
C ARG A 158 2.62 -12.45 15.50
N GLU A 159 1.88 -13.43 14.99
CA GLU A 159 2.28 -14.85 15.12
C GLU A 159 3.56 -15.17 14.36
N ARG A 160 3.86 -14.40 13.32
CA ARG A 160 5.12 -14.49 12.57
C ARG A 160 6.32 -13.88 13.28
N ASP A 161 6.09 -13.15 14.37
CA ASP A 161 7.14 -12.54 15.18
C ASP A 161 7.65 -13.53 16.24
N GLU A 162 8.28 -14.60 15.78
CA GLU A 162 8.81 -15.68 16.64
C GLU A 162 9.90 -15.18 17.62
N ASP A 163 10.59 -14.10 17.26
CA ASP A 163 11.70 -13.52 18.03
C ASP A 163 11.24 -12.41 19.01
N GLY A 164 9.95 -12.05 19.03
CA GLY A 164 9.41 -11.00 19.90
C GLY A 164 9.87 -9.58 19.55
N GLU A 165 10.13 -9.31 18.27
CA GLU A 165 10.64 -8.04 17.74
C GLU A 165 9.55 -7.02 17.41
N TRP A 166 8.28 -7.36 17.60
CA TRP A 166 7.14 -6.50 17.26
C TRP A 166 7.25 -5.14 17.94
N ASP A 167 7.41 -5.11 19.25
CA ASP A 167 7.47 -3.85 20.00
C ASP A 167 8.73 -3.06 19.65
N ARG A 168 9.87 -3.73 19.39
CA ARG A 168 11.09 -3.08 18.91
C ARG A 168 10.86 -2.39 17.57
N THR A 169 10.27 -3.10 16.60
CA THR A 169 10.03 -2.55 15.26
C THR A 169 8.98 -1.44 15.24
N VAL A 170 8.03 -1.43 16.19
CA VAL A 170 7.14 -0.29 16.42
C VAL A 170 7.95 0.93 16.88
N GLU A 171 8.84 0.79 17.87
CA GLU A 171 9.68 1.90 18.35
C GLU A 171 10.71 2.36 17.32
N GLU A 172 11.25 1.45 16.50
CA GLU A 172 12.12 1.81 15.38
C GLU A 172 11.35 2.58 14.30
N SER A 173 10.11 2.18 14.02
CA SER A 173 9.29 2.85 13.01
C SER A 173 9.00 4.31 13.36
N LYS A 174 8.85 4.62 14.65
CA LYS A 174 8.70 6.00 15.16
C LYS A 174 9.88 6.91 14.84
N LYS A 175 11.06 6.33 14.56
CA LYS A 175 12.29 7.07 14.25
C LYS A 175 12.43 7.39 12.76
N PHE A 176 11.58 6.83 11.89
CA PHE A 176 11.63 7.11 10.47
C PHE A 176 11.29 8.58 10.18
N PRO A 177 12.00 9.24 9.24
CA PRO A 177 11.70 10.63 8.87
C PRO A 177 10.28 10.81 8.34
N ASN A 178 9.70 9.76 7.73
CA ASN A 178 8.32 9.79 7.24
C ASN A 178 7.27 9.24 8.22
N TYR A 179 7.56 9.15 9.52
CA TYR A 179 6.64 8.55 10.48
C TYR A 179 5.35 9.36 10.70
N SER A 180 4.25 8.66 10.96
CA SER A 180 2.98 9.20 11.44
C SER A 180 2.36 8.31 12.52
N ALA A 181 1.84 8.94 13.57
CA ALA A 181 1.02 8.30 14.60
C ALA A 181 -0.49 8.51 14.39
N ALA A 182 -0.87 9.12 13.26
CA ALA A 182 -2.23 9.60 12.97
C ALA A 182 -3.31 8.51 12.96
#